data_AF-A0A4R0K3W7-F1
#
_entry.id   AF-A0A4R0K3W7-F1
#
_cell.length_a   1.000
_cell.length_b   1.000
_cell.length_c   1.000
_cell.angle_alpha   90.00
_cell.angle_beta   90.00
_cell.angle_gamma   90.00
#
_symmetry.space_group_name_H-M   'P 1'
#
loop_
_entity.id
_entity.type
_entity.pdbx_description
1 polymer ?
#
loop_
_entity_poly.entity_id
_entity_poly.type
_entity_poly.pdbx_seq_one_letter_code
_entity_poly.pdbx_strand_id
1 'polypeptide(L)'
;MNLVLRPIAVEDVGALQDLIESDPGYTERVTGYPPGPADAQSLLMMRPDGLAEDAKVVLGAFQDGRLVAVADLLRGFPNDHTAYIGLLEVHWNHQGLGIGRATYDLIQQYVETSWPEVRTLRLAIVATNAHVATAFWLRQGFEPTGEERPYRYDKLETTARLYEKQLTWAHPHLEVRDSPVAGKGLFATKPIAQGAVVGQLSGRRVTTAELRELLKNPPVDTITIDDDEHLVLSNDPRPVIAYGNHSCDPNMWWVDAVTIEARRDIAAGDEVTSDYGTSTGVEYNLQCSCGSPLCRGVVTGDDWKLPDLQARYGDHWIPTLLRKQRGG
;
A
#
# COMPACT_ATOMS: atom_id res chain seq x y z
N MET A 1 21.67 -11.12 -1.23
CA MET A 1 21.03 -11.64 -2.45
C MET A 1 20.97 -10.47 -3.43
N ASN A 2 21.56 -10.58 -4.61
CA ASN A 2 21.61 -9.48 -5.58
C ASN A 2 20.69 -9.80 -6.76
N LEU A 3 19.46 -9.27 -6.71
CA LEU A 3 18.47 -9.44 -7.76
C LEU A 3 18.33 -8.12 -8.52
N VAL A 4 18.24 -8.21 -9.85
CA VAL A 4 17.92 -7.09 -10.72
C VAL A 4 16.54 -7.33 -11.32
N LEU A 5 15.59 -6.44 -11.04
CA LEU A 5 14.25 -6.49 -11.62
C LEU A 5 14.21 -5.63 -12.89
N ARG A 6 13.77 -6.20 -14.02
CA ARG A 6 13.59 -5.48 -15.28
C ARG A 6 12.50 -6.11 -16.14
N PRO A 7 11.91 -5.37 -17.10
CA PRO A 7 11.03 -5.97 -18.09
C PRO A 7 11.68 -7.14 -18.84
N ILE A 8 10.89 -8.18 -19.10
CA ILE A 8 11.26 -9.29 -19.99
C ILE A 8 11.38 -8.74 -21.42
N ALA A 9 12.52 -8.99 -22.06
CA ALA A 9 12.77 -8.65 -23.45
C ALA A 9 12.56 -9.88 -24.36
N VAL A 10 12.64 -9.68 -25.67
CA VAL A 10 12.41 -10.75 -26.67
C VAL A 10 13.44 -11.87 -26.52
N GLU A 11 14.68 -11.52 -26.20
CA GLU A 11 15.77 -12.48 -25.96
C GLU A 11 15.57 -13.34 -24.69
N ASP A 12 14.74 -12.90 -23.75
CA ASP A 12 14.49 -13.63 -22.50
C ASP A 12 13.34 -14.65 -22.62
N VAL A 13 12.60 -14.67 -23.74
CA VAL A 13 11.40 -15.53 -23.90
C VAL A 13 11.72 -17.01 -23.70
N GLY A 14 12.88 -17.47 -24.17
CA GLY A 14 13.33 -18.85 -23.92
C GLY A 14 13.56 -19.13 -22.44
N ALA A 15 14.26 -18.23 -21.73
CA ALA A 15 14.49 -18.37 -20.30
C ALA A 15 13.19 -18.28 -19.47
N LEU A 16 12.21 -17.49 -19.94
CA LEU A 16 10.88 -17.41 -19.34
C LEU A 16 10.12 -18.73 -19.53
N GLN A 17 10.17 -19.32 -20.73
CA GLN A 17 9.55 -20.62 -20.99
C GLN A 17 10.18 -21.71 -20.10
N ASP A 18 11.51 -21.75 -20.03
CA ASP A 18 12.24 -22.68 -19.15
C ASP A 18 11.84 -22.50 -17.67
N LEU A 19 11.64 -21.25 -17.22
CA LEU A 19 11.21 -20.97 -15.84
C LEU A 19 9.82 -21.53 -15.56
N ILE A 20 8.84 -21.28 -16.44
CA ILE A 20 7.46 -21.78 -16.30
C ILE A 20 7.44 -23.31 -16.34
N GLU A 21 8.22 -23.92 -17.23
CA GLU A 21 8.35 -25.38 -17.32
C GLU A 21 9.06 -26.00 -16.11
N SER A 22 9.81 -25.21 -15.33
CA SER A 22 10.54 -25.71 -14.16
C SER A 22 9.62 -26.09 -12.99
N ASP A 23 8.46 -25.45 -12.84
CA ASP A 23 7.45 -25.75 -11.80
C ASP A 23 6.09 -26.13 -12.44
N PRO A 24 5.99 -27.31 -13.07
CA PRO A 24 4.75 -27.74 -13.71
C PRO A 24 3.59 -27.84 -12.70
N GLY A 25 3.90 -28.04 -11.42
CA GLY A 25 2.90 -28.13 -10.37
C GLY A 25 2.09 -26.84 -10.20
N TYR A 26 2.70 -25.66 -10.39
CA TYR A 26 1.94 -24.40 -10.38
C TYR A 26 0.90 -24.40 -11.49
N THR A 27 1.32 -24.59 -12.74
CA THR A 27 0.44 -24.56 -13.92
C THR A 27 -0.65 -25.62 -13.84
N GLU A 28 -0.35 -26.83 -13.38
CA GLU A 28 -1.34 -27.88 -13.17
C GLU A 28 -2.39 -27.49 -12.13
N ARG A 29 -1.99 -26.85 -11.03
CA ARG A 29 -2.94 -26.38 -10.01
C ARG A 29 -3.86 -25.30 -10.55
N VAL A 30 -3.37 -24.36 -11.36
CA VAL A 30 -4.17 -23.21 -11.81
C VAL A 30 -4.89 -23.43 -13.13
N THR A 31 -4.45 -24.37 -13.98
CA THR A 31 -5.07 -24.63 -15.31
C THR A 31 -5.66 -26.03 -15.44
N GLY A 32 -5.22 -27.00 -14.63
CA GLY A 32 -5.53 -28.41 -14.80
C GLY A 32 -4.65 -29.14 -15.82
N TYR A 33 -3.66 -28.45 -16.42
CA TYR A 33 -2.75 -29.00 -17.43
C TYR A 33 -1.28 -28.68 -17.08
N PRO A 34 -0.31 -29.48 -17.54
CA PRO A 34 1.10 -29.10 -17.47
C PRO A 34 1.38 -27.89 -18.38
N PRO A 35 2.51 -27.19 -18.18
CA PRO A 35 2.92 -26.09 -19.04
C PRO A 35 2.93 -26.45 -20.53
N GLY A 36 2.39 -25.56 -21.36
CA GLY A 36 2.40 -25.65 -22.81
C GLY A 36 3.60 -24.92 -23.42
N PRO A 37 3.99 -25.25 -24.66
CA PRO A 37 5.18 -24.70 -25.33
C PRO A 37 5.07 -23.20 -25.71
N ALA A 38 3.92 -22.57 -25.44
CA ALA A 38 3.64 -21.17 -25.76
C ALA A 38 3.18 -20.36 -24.53
N ASP A 39 3.37 -20.89 -23.32
CA ASP A 39 2.91 -20.24 -22.09
C ASP A 39 3.66 -18.94 -21.82
N ALA A 40 4.97 -18.88 -22.10
CA ALA A 40 5.74 -17.64 -21.99
C ALA A 40 5.18 -16.54 -22.90
N GLN A 41 4.87 -16.88 -24.16
CA GLN A 41 4.28 -15.94 -25.11
C GLN A 41 2.87 -15.51 -24.66
N SER A 42 2.08 -16.46 -24.16
CA SER A 42 0.73 -16.18 -23.66
C SER A 42 0.76 -15.27 -22.44
N LEU A 43 1.70 -15.47 -21.51
CA LEU A 43 1.91 -14.61 -20.34
C LEU A 43 2.25 -13.16 -20.74
N LEU A 44 3.07 -12.98 -21.78
CA LEU A 44 3.45 -11.65 -22.29
C LEU A 44 2.27 -10.92 -22.95
N MET A 45 1.34 -11.65 -23.58
CA MET A 45 0.29 -11.06 -24.41
C MET A 45 -1.08 -10.94 -23.72
N MET A 46 -1.44 -11.90 -22.86
CA MET A 46 -2.77 -11.96 -22.26
C MET A 46 -2.99 -10.85 -21.23
N ARG A 47 -4.07 -10.10 -21.41
CA ARG A 47 -4.53 -9.03 -20.52
C ARG A 47 -6.06 -8.94 -20.55
N PRO A 48 -6.70 -8.38 -19.51
CA PRO A 48 -8.13 -8.13 -19.52
C PRO A 48 -8.56 -7.27 -20.72
N ASP A 49 -9.75 -7.55 -21.26
CA ASP A 49 -10.34 -6.76 -22.33
C ASP A 49 -10.50 -5.31 -21.91
N GLY A 50 -10.16 -4.38 -22.82
CA GLY A 50 -10.29 -2.94 -22.61
C GLY A 50 -9.19 -2.30 -21.75
N LEU A 51 -8.30 -3.07 -21.14
CA LEU A 51 -7.09 -2.51 -20.54
C LEU A 51 -6.19 -1.93 -21.64
N ALA A 52 -5.27 -1.01 -21.34
CA ALA A 52 -4.29 -0.52 -22.31
C ALA A 52 -3.11 -1.50 -22.46
N GLU A 53 -2.38 -1.48 -23.58
CA GLU A 53 -1.26 -2.41 -23.80
C GLU A 53 -0.08 -2.08 -22.87
N ASP A 54 0.23 -0.79 -22.72
CA ASP A 54 1.25 -0.24 -21.83
C ASP A 54 0.88 -0.32 -20.34
N ALA A 55 -0.35 -0.74 -20.02
CA ALA A 55 -0.77 -1.02 -18.65
C ALA A 55 -0.34 -2.42 -18.18
N LYS A 56 0.11 -3.31 -19.08
CA LYS A 56 0.69 -4.60 -18.70
C LYS A 56 2.21 -4.54 -18.75
N VAL A 57 2.86 -5.07 -17.72
CA VAL A 57 4.31 -5.32 -17.73
C VAL A 57 4.62 -6.68 -17.12
N VAL A 58 5.49 -7.43 -17.80
CA VAL A 58 6.06 -8.67 -17.25
C VAL A 58 7.50 -8.39 -16.86
N LEU A 59 7.79 -8.53 -15.57
CA LEU A 59 9.10 -8.25 -14.98
C LEU A 59 9.82 -9.56 -14.65
N GLY A 60 11.07 -9.68 -15.06
CA GLY A 60 11.96 -10.75 -14.63
C GLY A 60 12.88 -10.29 -13.50
N ALA A 61 13.06 -11.14 -12.49
CA ALA A 61 14.10 -10.99 -11.48
C ALA A 61 15.32 -11.83 -11.90
N PHE A 62 16.45 -11.16 -12.08
CA PHE A 62 17.68 -11.78 -12.57
C PHE A 62 18.74 -11.86 -11.47
N GLN A 63 19.35 -13.03 -11.32
CA GLN A 63 20.51 -13.28 -10.47
C GLN A 63 21.68 -13.75 -11.33
N ASP A 64 22.79 -13.00 -11.32
CA ASP A 64 23.98 -13.30 -12.13
C ASP A 64 23.66 -13.54 -13.62
N GLY A 65 22.73 -12.75 -14.16
CA GLY A 65 22.26 -12.84 -15.55
C GLY A 65 21.24 -13.95 -15.82
N ARG A 66 20.90 -14.80 -14.85
CA ARG A 66 19.88 -15.84 -14.98
C ARG A 66 18.53 -15.37 -14.47
N LEU A 67 17.46 -15.66 -15.22
CA LEU A 67 16.10 -15.43 -14.77
C LEU A 67 15.74 -16.43 -13.66
N VAL A 68 15.43 -15.93 -12.45
CA VAL A 68 15.13 -16.77 -11.28
C VAL A 68 13.70 -16.58 -10.76
N ALA A 69 13.02 -15.51 -11.16
CA ALA A 69 11.59 -15.31 -10.93
C ALA A 69 10.99 -14.42 -12.01
N VAL A 70 9.69 -14.53 -12.23
CA VAL A 70 8.91 -13.65 -13.11
C VAL A 70 7.68 -13.13 -12.38
N ALA A 71 7.24 -11.92 -12.71
CA ALA A 71 5.97 -11.37 -12.27
C ALA A 71 5.21 -10.70 -13.41
N ASP A 72 3.90 -10.89 -13.43
CA ASP A 72 2.97 -10.19 -14.31
C ASP A 72 2.21 -9.14 -13.54
N LEU A 73 2.26 -7.89 -14.01
CA LEU A 73 1.62 -6.74 -13.38
C LEU A 73 0.69 -6.03 -14.35
N LEU A 74 -0.50 -5.66 -13.87
CA LEU A 74 -1.47 -4.84 -14.58
C LEU A 74 -1.70 -3.54 -13.82
N ARG A 75 -1.31 -2.41 -14.39
CA ARG A 75 -1.58 -1.07 -13.87
C ARG A 75 -3.02 -0.67 -14.15
N GLY A 76 -3.69 -0.03 -13.19
CA GLY A 76 -5.03 0.52 -13.39
C GLY A 76 -6.12 -0.55 -13.42
N PHE A 77 -5.90 -1.72 -12.81
CA PHE A 77 -6.87 -2.82 -12.78
C PHE A 77 -7.14 -3.30 -11.34
N PRO A 78 -8.41 -3.33 -10.89
CA PRO A 78 -9.64 -3.06 -11.64
C PRO A 78 -10.01 -1.57 -11.74
N ASN A 79 -9.18 -0.67 -11.21
CA ASN A 79 -9.37 0.78 -11.25
C ASN A 79 -8.00 1.50 -11.29
N ASP A 80 -8.02 2.79 -11.59
CA ASP A 80 -6.83 3.63 -11.83
C ASP A 80 -5.85 3.75 -10.65
N HIS A 81 -6.24 3.31 -9.45
CA HIS A 81 -5.39 3.36 -8.24
C HIS A 81 -4.89 1.98 -7.80
N THR A 82 -5.15 0.93 -8.59
CA THR A 82 -4.77 -0.44 -8.25
C THR A 82 -3.78 -1.01 -9.27
N ALA A 83 -2.71 -1.63 -8.78
CA ALA A 83 -1.90 -2.54 -9.58
C ALA A 83 -2.22 -3.99 -9.22
N TYR A 84 -2.52 -4.80 -10.22
CA TYR A 84 -2.85 -6.20 -10.07
C TYR A 84 -1.64 -7.08 -10.34
N ILE A 85 -1.31 -7.99 -9.42
CA ILE A 85 -0.30 -9.01 -9.60
C ILE A 85 -0.98 -10.26 -10.17
N GLY A 86 -0.82 -10.48 -11.47
CA GLY A 86 -1.38 -11.63 -12.18
C GLY A 86 -0.61 -12.92 -11.91
N LEU A 87 0.71 -12.80 -11.79
CA LEU A 87 1.63 -13.90 -11.52
C LEU A 87 2.81 -13.40 -10.69
N LEU A 88 3.28 -14.25 -9.77
CA LEU A 88 4.64 -14.21 -9.25
C LEU A 88 5.09 -15.67 -9.13
N GLU A 89 6.06 -16.04 -9.94
CA GLU A 89 6.58 -17.39 -10.01
C GLU A 89 8.09 -17.39 -9.85
N VAL A 90 8.60 -18.34 -9.06
CA VAL A 90 10.03 -18.51 -8.80
C VAL A 90 10.45 -19.82 -9.42
N HIS A 91 11.53 -19.78 -10.21
CA HIS A 91 12.13 -20.96 -10.81
C HIS A 91 12.30 -22.06 -9.76
N TRP A 92 11.93 -23.30 -10.07
CA TRP A 92 11.89 -24.43 -9.12
C TRP A 92 13.16 -24.60 -8.27
N ASN A 93 14.34 -24.63 -8.92
CA ASN A 93 15.65 -24.74 -8.25
C ASN A 93 16.02 -23.57 -7.32
N HIS A 94 15.22 -22.49 -7.30
CA HIS A 94 15.45 -21.27 -6.52
C HIS A 94 14.34 -21.02 -5.48
N GLN A 95 13.38 -21.94 -5.33
CA GLN A 95 12.33 -21.86 -4.32
C GLN A 95 12.88 -22.11 -2.90
N GLY A 96 12.23 -21.54 -1.89
CA GLY A 96 12.65 -21.68 -0.49
C GLY A 96 13.92 -20.90 -0.10
N LEU A 97 14.57 -20.22 -1.04
CA LEU A 97 15.80 -19.45 -0.80
C LEU A 97 15.56 -17.95 -0.53
N GLY A 98 14.30 -17.56 -0.33
CA GLY A 98 13.91 -16.16 -0.11
C GLY A 98 13.74 -15.32 -1.39
N ILE A 99 13.98 -15.90 -2.57
CA ILE A 99 13.84 -15.22 -3.88
C ILE A 99 12.45 -14.62 -4.04
N GLY A 100 11.37 -15.35 -3.75
CA GLY A 100 10.02 -14.83 -3.89
C GLY A 100 9.76 -13.56 -3.07
N ARG A 101 10.27 -13.48 -1.84
CA ARG A 101 10.17 -12.27 -1.00
C ARG A 101 11.00 -11.13 -1.59
N ALA A 102 12.25 -11.39 -1.95
CA ALA A 102 13.12 -10.37 -2.52
C ALA A 102 12.60 -9.82 -3.86
N THR A 103 12.04 -10.69 -4.71
CA THR A 103 11.37 -10.30 -5.95
C THR A 103 10.13 -9.46 -5.67
N TYR A 104 9.31 -9.84 -4.69
CA TYR A 104 8.16 -9.03 -4.27
C TYR A 104 8.56 -7.64 -3.75
N ASP A 105 9.59 -7.56 -2.90
CA ASP A 105 10.09 -6.29 -2.37
C ASP A 105 10.50 -5.35 -3.52
N LEU A 106 11.17 -5.88 -4.56
CA LEU A 106 11.52 -5.13 -5.77
C LEU A 106 10.30 -4.75 -6.63
N ILE A 107 9.28 -5.61 -6.71
CA ILE A 107 8.02 -5.32 -7.42
C ILE A 107 7.30 -4.16 -6.75
N GLN A 108 7.19 -4.19 -5.42
CA GLN A 108 6.55 -3.10 -4.68
C GLN A 108 7.31 -1.78 -4.93
N GLN A 109 8.65 -1.79 -4.85
CA GLN A 109 9.47 -0.63 -5.16
C GLN A 109 9.26 -0.14 -6.61
N TYR A 110 9.17 -1.06 -7.58
CA TYR A 110 8.89 -0.72 -8.98
C TYR A 110 7.53 -0.02 -9.12
N VAL A 111 6.48 -0.54 -8.47
CA VAL A 111 5.14 0.05 -8.51
C VAL A 111 5.13 1.44 -7.86
N GLU A 112 5.70 1.58 -6.66
CA GLU A 112 5.76 2.85 -5.93
C GLU A 112 6.53 3.95 -6.68
N THR A 113 7.52 3.57 -7.50
CA THR A 113 8.35 4.52 -8.26
C THR A 113 7.83 4.80 -9.66
N SER A 114 7.30 3.80 -10.35
CA SER A 114 6.91 3.90 -11.75
C SER A 114 5.45 4.31 -11.93
N TRP A 115 4.58 3.96 -10.97
CA TRP A 115 3.14 4.19 -11.02
C TRP A 115 2.67 4.98 -9.80
N PRO A 116 3.02 6.27 -9.71
CA PRO A 116 2.72 7.12 -8.56
C PRO A 116 1.22 7.34 -8.34
N GLU A 117 0.34 6.90 -9.23
CA GLU A 117 -1.12 6.87 -9.06
C GLU A 117 -1.63 5.67 -8.25
N VAL A 118 -0.83 4.60 -8.14
CA VAL A 118 -1.21 3.35 -7.50
C VAL A 118 -1.07 3.47 -5.98
N ARG A 119 -2.12 3.04 -5.29
CA ARG A 119 -2.19 3.02 -3.82
C ARG A 119 -2.48 1.63 -3.27
N THR A 120 -2.92 0.71 -4.12
CA THR A 120 -3.30 -0.65 -3.74
C THR A 120 -2.63 -1.66 -4.65
N LEU A 121 -2.00 -2.67 -4.05
CA LEU A 121 -1.64 -3.90 -4.75
C LEU A 121 -2.77 -4.91 -4.56
N ARG A 122 -3.19 -5.58 -5.64
CA ARG A 122 -4.26 -6.58 -5.61
C ARG A 122 -3.82 -7.85 -6.30
N LEU A 123 -4.33 -9.00 -5.85
CA LEU A 123 -4.13 -10.29 -6.51
C LEU A 123 -5.30 -11.22 -6.25
N ALA A 124 -5.35 -12.32 -7.01
CA ALA A 124 -6.24 -13.44 -6.70
C ALA A 124 -5.44 -14.73 -6.47
N ILE A 125 -5.90 -15.52 -5.51
CA ILE A 125 -5.40 -16.88 -5.28
C ILE A 125 -6.48 -17.86 -5.71
N VAL A 126 -6.20 -18.63 -6.76
CA VAL A 126 -7.06 -19.75 -7.20
C VAL A 126 -7.10 -20.80 -6.09
N ALA A 127 -8.29 -21.30 -5.74
CA ALA A 127 -8.51 -22.16 -4.57
C ALA A 127 -7.65 -23.43 -4.59
N THR A 128 -7.40 -24.01 -5.77
CA THR A 128 -6.51 -25.17 -5.97
C THR A 128 -5.04 -24.87 -5.64
N ASN A 129 -4.60 -23.61 -5.68
CA ASN A 129 -3.24 -23.18 -5.32
C ASN A 129 -3.16 -22.56 -3.90
N ALA A 130 -4.29 -22.41 -3.20
CA ALA A 130 -4.35 -21.66 -1.94
C ALA A 130 -3.46 -22.24 -0.83
N HIS A 131 -3.34 -23.56 -0.75
CA HIS A 131 -2.52 -24.25 0.26
C HIS A 131 -1.01 -23.95 0.12
N VAL A 132 -0.55 -23.53 -1.07
CA VAL A 132 0.85 -23.15 -1.33
C VAL A 132 1.04 -21.64 -1.18
N ALA A 133 0.16 -20.85 -1.80
CA ALA A 133 0.39 -19.41 -1.98
C ALA A 133 -0.08 -18.53 -0.81
N THR A 134 -1.13 -18.92 -0.07
CA THR A 134 -1.79 -18.02 0.90
C THR A 134 -0.81 -17.52 1.97
N ALA A 135 -0.04 -18.42 2.57
CA ALA A 135 0.88 -18.05 3.64
C ALA A 135 2.00 -17.11 3.14
N PHE A 136 2.41 -17.22 1.88
CA PHE A 136 3.39 -16.32 1.28
C PHE A 136 2.87 -14.89 1.19
N TRP A 137 1.67 -14.71 0.63
CA TRP A 137 1.06 -13.39 0.43
C TRP A 137 0.66 -12.70 1.74
N LEU A 138 0.14 -13.46 2.72
CA LEU A 138 -0.12 -12.92 4.07
C LEU A 138 1.17 -12.37 4.71
N ARG A 139 2.30 -13.06 4.55
CA ARG A 139 3.60 -12.57 5.04
C ARG A 139 4.12 -11.32 4.30
N GLN A 140 3.64 -11.06 3.08
CA GLN A 140 3.96 -9.85 2.33
C GLN A 140 3.04 -8.67 2.73
N GLY A 141 2.08 -8.89 3.64
CA GLY A 141 1.15 -7.87 4.13
C GLY A 141 -0.13 -7.76 3.30
N PHE A 142 -0.45 -8.76 2.47
CA PHE A 142 -1.76 -8.82 1.82
C PHE A 142 -2.81 -9.36 2.79
N GLU A 143 -4.02 -8.84 2.68
CA GLU A 143 -5.17 -9.23 3.47
C GLU A 143 -6.31 -9.71 2.57
N PRO A 144 -7.10 -10.71 2.99
CA PRO A 144 -8.25 -11.15 2.22
C PRO A 144 -9.31 -10.05 2.21
N THR A 145 -9.83 -9.74 1.02
CA THR A 145 -10.91 -8.75 0.84
C THR A 145 -12.28 -9.29 1.27
N GLY A 146 -12.41 -10.61 1.44
CA GLY A 146 -13.69 -11.31 1.58
C GLY A 146 -14.39 -11.60 0.24
N GLU A 147 -13.90 -11.04 -0.87
CA GLU A 147 -14.43 -11.28 -2.20
C GLU A 147 -13.90 -12.61 -2.78
N GLU A 148 -14.81 -13.40 -3.34
CA GLU A 148 -14.52 -14.64 -4.05
C GLU A 148 -15.21 -14.61 -5.42
N ARG A 149 -14.48 -14.99 -6.48
CA ARG A 149 -14.99 -15.01 -7.86
C ARG A 149 -14.93 -16.42 -8.45
N PRO A 150 -15.87 -16.80 -9.32
CA PRO A 150 -15.72 -17.99 -10.14
C PRO A 150 -14.44 -17.92 -10.97
N TYR A 151 -13.69 -19.02 -11.02
CA TYR A 151 -12.49 -19.17 -11.83
C TYR A 151 -12.66 -20.38 -12.74
N ARG A 152 -12.53 -20.16 -14.05
CA ARG A 152 -12.65 -21.22 -15.05
C ARG A 152 -11.48 -21.16 -16.01
N TYR A 153 -10.79 -22.29 -16.16
CA TYR A 153 -9.78 -22.48 -17.20
C TYR A 153 -10.06 -23.81 -17.90
N ASP A 154 -10.57 -23.74 -19.14
CA ASP A 154 -11.07 -24.90 -19.90
C ASP A 154 -11.98 -25.80 -19.05
N LYS A 155 -11.50 -26.98 -18.61
CA LYS A 155 -12.25 -27.95 -17.79
C LYS A 155 -12.12 -27.73 -16.29
N LEU A 156 -11.18 -26.92 -15.84
CA LEU A 156 -11.01 -26.60 -14.44
C LEU A 156 -12.03 -25.52 -14.04
N GLU A 157 -12.96 -25.88 -13.16
CA GLU A 157 -13.92 -24.96 -12.55
C GLU A 157 -13.70 -24.92 -11.04
N THR A 158 -13.39 -23.72 -10.53
CA THR A 158 -13.12 -23.49 -9.11
C THR A 158 -13.41 -22.02 -8.76
N THR A 159 -12.86 -21.53 -7.66
CA THR A 159 -12.97 -20.11 -7.26
C THR A 159 -11.59 -19.48 -7.06
N ALA A 160 -11.55 -18.15 -7.10
CA ALA A 160 -10.38 -17.37 -6.77
C ALA A 160 -10.73 -16.31 -5.73
N ARG A 161 -9.93 -16.23 -4.67
CA ARG A 161 -10.11 -15.27 -3.57
C ARG A 161 -9.22 -14.08 -3.75
N LEU A 162 -9.76 -12.90 -3.50
CA LEU A 162 -9.09 -11.63 -3.77
C LEU A 162 -8.40 -11.14 -2.50
N TYR A 163 -7.15 -10.70 -2.67
CA TYR A 163 -6.32 -10.16 -1.62
C TYR A 163 -5.81 -8.78 -2.02
N GLU A 164 -5.68 -7.89 -1.04
CA GLU A 164 -5.17 -6.54 -1.25
C GLU A 164 -4.12 -6.17 -0.21
N LYS A 165 -3.21 -5.30 -0.61
CA LYS A 165 -2.28 -4.60 0.28
C LYS A 165 -2.35 -3.11 -0.03
N GLN A 166 -2.64 -2.32 0.99
CA GLN A 166 -2.58 -0.87 0.90
C GLN A 166 -1.11 -0.42 0.96
N LEU A 167 -0.72 0.48 0.07
CA LEU A 167 0.60 1.11 0.03
C LEU A 167 0.59 2.41 0.82
N THR A 168 1.76 2.80 1.32
CA THR A 168 1.91 4.17 1.81
C THR A 168 2.05 5.09 0.61
N TRP A 169 1.15 6.06 0.49
CA TRP A 169 1.03 6.89 -0.69
C TRP A 169 0.90 8.37 -0.31
N ALA A 170 1.49 9.24 -1.12
CA ALA A 170 1.36 10.68 -1.02
C ALA A 170 0.95 11.23 -2.39
N HIS A 171 0.12 12.27 -2.40
CA HIS A 171 -0.28 12.93 -3.63
C HIS A 171 0.95 13.40 -4.43
N PRO A 172 1.02 13.18 -5.76
CA PRO A 172 2.22 13.41 -6.55
C PRO A 172 2.63 14.89 -6.64
N HIS A 173 1.75 15.80 -6.23
CA HIS A 173 2.05 17.22 -6.10
C HIS A 173 2.45 17.62 -4.67
N LEU A 174 3.08 16.73 -3.92
CA LEU A 174 3.62 17.01 -2.60
C LEU A 174 5.14 16.86 -2.60
N GLU A 175 5.82 17.75 -1.89
CA GLU A 175 7.27 17.65 -1.69
C GLU A 175 7.68 18.09 -0.29
N VAL A 176 8.79 17.54 0.20
CA VAL A 176 9.34 17.89 1.51
C VAL A 176 10.13 19.19 1.41
N ARG A 177 9.79 20.19 2.22
CA ARG A 177 10.52 21.46 2.35
C ARG A 177 10.82 21.78 3.80
N ASP A 178 11.59 22.84 4.04
CA ASP A 178 11.73 23.41 5.38
C ASP A 178 10.39 23.97 5.86
N SER A 179 10.06 23.70 7.12
CA SER A 179 8.80 24.12 7.76
C SER A 179 9.07 24.84 9.07
N PRO A 180 8.35 25.95 9.34
CA PRO A 180 8.39 26.60 10.65
C PRO A 180 7.67 25.79 11.75
N VAL A 181 6.87 24.77 11.39
CA VAL A 181 6.09 23.97 12.35
C VAL A 181 6.98 22.95 13.06
N ALA A 182 7.77 22.19 12.30
CA ALA A 182 8.60 21.10 12.84
C ALA A 182 9.94 20.91 12.09
N GLY A 183 10.49 21.98 11.50
CA GLY A 183 11.76 21.96 10.77
C GLY A 183 11.64 21.44 9.34
N LYS A 184 10.94 20.33 9.12
CA LYS A 184 10.54 19.83 7.80
C LYS A 184 9.03 19.67 7.74
N GLY A 185 8.45 19.87 6.56
CA GLY A 185 7.02 19.75 6.31
C GLY A 185 6.73 19.34 4.88
N LEU A 186 5.47 19.03 4.60
CA LEU A 186 5.00 18.58 3.30
C LEU A 186 4.22 19.71 2.61
N PHE A 187 4.61 20.07 1.40
CA PHE A 187 4.07 21.25 0.70
C PHE A 187 3.49 20.89 -0.65
N ALA A 188 2.37 21.52 -0.98
CA ALA A 188 1.75 21.39 -2.29
C ALA A 188 2.59 22.10 -3.37
N THR A 189 2.94 21.39 -4.45
CA THR A 189 3.62 21.96 -5.62
C THR A 189 2.65 22.49 -6.67
N LYS A 190 1.39 22.06 -6.61
CA LYS A 190 0.26 22.53 -7.43
C LYS A 190 -1.01 22.57 -6.57
N PRO A 191 -2.06 23.28 -7.00
CA PRO A 191 -3.34 23.26 -6.29
C PRO A 191 -3.89 21.84 -6.15
N ILE A 192 -4.46 21.54 -4.97
CA ILE A 192 -5.17 20.29 -4.68
C ILE A 192 -6.59 20.67 -4.26
N ALA A 193 -7.58 20.14 -4.96
CA ALA A 193 -8.98 20.46 -4.71
C ALA A 193 -9.48 19.84 -3.41
N GLN A 194 -10.43 20.49 -2.75
CA GLN A 194 -11.18 19.93 -1.63
C GLN A 194 -11.74 18.54 -1.99
N GLY A 195 -11.66 17.59 -1.05
CA GLY A 195 -12.10 16.21 -1.23
C GLY A 195 -11.13 15.31 -2.02
N ALA A 196 -10.02 15.85 -2.53
CA ALA A 196 -8.99 15.00 -3.12
C ALA A 196 -8.24 14.21 -2.04
N VAL A 197 -7.93 12.94 -2.32
CA VAL A 197 -7.03 12.14 -1.47
C VAL A 197 -5.63 12.73 -1.53
N VAL A 198 -5.12 13.12 -0.37
CA VAL A 198 -3.79 13.74 -0.20
C VAL A 198 -2.76 12.71 0.23
N GLY A 199 -3.17 11.72 1.04
CA GLY A 199 -2.28 10.66 1.50
C GLY A 199 -3.04 9.43 1.94
N GLN A 200 -2.33 8.31 1.91
CA GLN A 200 -2.79 7.03 2.45
C GLN A 200 -1.64 6.40 3.23
N LEU A 201 -1.94 5.88 4.41
CA LEU A 201 -0.95 5.30 5.30
C LEU A 201 -0.99 3.79 5.27
N SER A 202 0.20 3.20 5.27
CA SER A 202 0.40 1.77 5.49
C SER A 202 1.61 1.59 6.42
N GLY A 203 1.77 0.40 6.96
CA GLY A 203 2.77 0.18 7.99
C GLY A 203 2.56 -1.09 8.78
N ARG A 204 3.35 -1.24 9.85
CA ARG A 204 3.26 -2.37 10.76
C ARG A 204 2.11 -2.15 11.73
N ARG A 205 1.13 -3.05 11.71
CA ARG A 205 0.11 -3.12 12.76
C ARG A 205 0.72 -3.66 14.04
N VAL A 206 0.43 -3.01 15.16
CA VAL A 206 0.96 -3.34 16.49
C VAL A 206 -0.13 -3.17 17.54
N THR A 207 -0.04 -3.98 18.60
CA THR A 207 -0.89 -3.81 19.79
C THR A 207 -0.52 -2.55 20.59
N THR A 208 -1.37 -2.11 21.51
CA THR A 208 -1.05 -1.00 22.42
C THR A 208 0.17 -1.33 23.29
N ALA A 209 0.32 -2.59 23.70
CA ALA A 209 1.48 -3.04 24.47
C ALA A 209 2.78 -2.92 23.67
N GLU A 210 2.77 -3.38 22.41
CA GLU A 210 3.93 -3.25 21.52
C GLU A 210 4.24 -1.78 21.19
N LEU A 211 3.22 -0.95 20.95
CA LEU A 211 3.41 0.47 20.70
C LEU A 211 4.09 1.16 21.89
N ARG A 212 3.68 0.85 23.13
CA ARG A 212 4.34 1.38 24.34
C ARG A 212 5.82 1.01 24.41
N GLU A 213 6.20 -0.19 23.99
CA GLU A 213 7.61 -0.58 23.93
C GLU A 213 8.38 0.19 22.85
N LEU A 214 7.78 0.40 21.66
CA LEU A 214 8.38 1.20 20.59
C LEU A 214 8.59 2.66 21.01
N LEU A 215 7.61 3.26 21.68
CA LEU A 215 7.64 4.65 22.14
C LEU A 215 8.74 4.94 23.19
N LYS A 216 9.37 3.90 23.76
CA LYS A 216 10.57 4.08 24.60
C LYS A 216 11.79 4.55 23.80
N ASN A 217 11.79 4.38 22.48
CA ASN A 217 12.85 4.79 21.57
C ASN A 217 12.30 5.66 20.42
N PRO A 218 11.89 6.91 20.70
CA PRO A 218 11.34 7.82 19.68
C PRO A 218 12.40 8.26 18.65
N PRO A 219 12.00 8.74 17.46
CA PRO A 219 10.62 9.00 17.02
C PRO A 219 9.89 7.76 16.49
N VAL A 220 8.58 7.67 16.77
CA VAL A 220 7.67 6.63 16.24
C VAL A 220 6.45 7.34 15.63
N ASP A 221 6.32 7.29 14.31
CA ASP A 221 5.15 7.80 13.61
C ASP A 221 4.05 6.74 13.65
N THR A 222 2.93 7.06 14.31
CA THR A 222 1.86 6.11 14.59
C THR A 222 0.48 6.73 14.49
N ILE A 223 -0.49 5.96 14.01
CA ILE A 223 -1.92 6.30 14.00
C ILE A 223 -2.70 5.21 14.73
N THR A 224 -3.73 5.57 15.49
CA THR A 224 -4.63 4.59 16.11
C THR A 224 -5.61 4.06 15.05
N ILE A 225 -5.74 2.74 14.93
CA ILE A 225 -6.63 2.09 13.95
C ILE A 225 -7.85 1.49 14.65
N ASP A 226 -7.65 0.90 15.82
CA ASP A 226 -8.69 0.33 16.70
C ASP A 226 -8.29 0.44 18.17
N ASP A 227 -9.10 -0.06 19.11
CA ASP A 227 -8.92 0.08 20.55
C ASP A 227 -7.59 -0.51 21.06
N ASP A 228 -7.14 -1.63 20.46
CA ASP A 228 -5.84 -2.25 20.74
C ASP A 228 -5.01 -2.45 19.46
N GLU A 229 -5.21 -1.61 18.45
CA GLU A 229 -4.49 -1.70 17.18
C GLU A 229 -4.01 -0.33 16.71
N HIS A 230 -2.71 -0.26 16.38
CA HIS A 230 -2.04 0.94 15.90
C HIS A 230 -1.23 0.64 14.65
N LEU A 231 -1.15 1.60 13.75
CA LEU A 231 -0.34 1.53 12.54
C LEU A 231 0.95 2.32 12.75
N VAL A 232 2.09 1.64 12.72
CA VAL A 232 3.43 2.25 12.78
C VAL A 232 4.01 2.34 11.38
N LEU A 233 4.33 3.56 10.94
CA LEU A 233 4.89 3.81 9.62
C LEU A 233 6.36 3.36 9.57
N SER A 234 6.84 3.00 8.37
CA SER A 234 8.26 2.73 8.17
C SER A 234 9.08 4.02 8.33
N ASN A 235 10.26 3.91 8.94
CA ASN A 235 11.25 4.99 8.98
C ASN A 235 12.45 4.75 8.05
N ASP A 236 12.50 3.61 7.35
CA ASP A 236 13.60 3.23 6.47
C ASP A 236 13.07 2.59 5.16
N PRO A 237 13.04 3.35 4.04
CA PRO A 237 13.10 4.81 4.00
C PRO A 237 11.86 5.42 4.66
N ARG A 238 12.00 6.63 5.22
CA ARG A 238 10.85 7.38 5.74
C ARG A 238 9.98 7.85 4.56
N PRO A 239 8.67 7.51 4.53
CA PRO A 239 7.80 7.89 3.43
C PRO A 239 7.51 9.39 3.45
N VAL A 240 7.31 9.98 2.28
CA VAL A 240 7.08 11.43 2.11
C VAL A 240 5.87 11.92 2.91
N ILE A 241 4.81 11.12 3.03
CA ILE A 241 3.60 11.47 3.80
C ILE A 241 3.88 11.63 5.31
N ALA A 242 4.93 11.00 5.84
CA ALA A 242 5.31 11.10 7.25
C ALA A 242 5.90 12.48 7.63
N TYR A 243 6.12 13.37 6.66
CA TYR A 243 6.48 14.76 6.90
C TYR A 243 5.25 15.69 7.05
N GLY A 244 4.03 15.13 7.02
CA GLY A 244 2.80 15.88 7.28
C GLY A 244 2.74 16.38 8.72
N ASN A 245 2.67 17.69 8.89
CA ASN A 245 2.74 18.34 10.20
C ASN A 245 1.37 18.60 10.83
N HIS A 246 1.41 18.94 12.11
CA HIS A 246 0.21 19.32 12.85
C HIS A 246 -0.24 20.77 12.59
N SER A 247 -1.54 20.98 12.46
CA SER A 247 -2.20 22.29 12.69
C SER A 247 -3.51 22.10 13.45
N CYS A 248 -3.84 23.03 14.36
CA CYS A 248 -5.15 23.06 15.05
C CYS A 248 -6.30 23.54 14.14
N ASP A 249 -5.99 24.09 12.98
CA ASP A 249 -6.95 24.30 11.88
C ASP A 249 -6.33 23.76 10.58
N PRO A 250 -6.33 22.44 10.38
CA PRO A 250 -5.64 21.80 9.27
C PRO A 250 -6.37 22.03 7.94
N ASN A 251 -5.64 21.89 6.83
CA ASN A 251 -6.20 21.81 5.49
C ASN A 251 -6.45 20.36 5.03
N MET A 252 -6.10 19.37 5.84
CA MET A 252 -6.45 17.97 5.63
C MET A 252 -7.29 17.40 6.79
N TRP A 253 -7.98 16.29 6.53
CA TRP A 253 -8.72 15.53 7.53
C TRP A 253 -8.82 14.04 7.18
N TRP A 254 -9.21 13.21 8.14
CA TRP A 254 -9.36 11.77 7.95
C TRP A 254 -10.72 11.43 7.36
N VAL A 255 -10.76 10.45 6.46
CA VAL A 255 -12.01 9.90 5.92
C VAL A 255 -12.20 8.42 6.27
N ASP A 256 -11.13 7.76 6.68
CA ASP A 256 -11.13 6.45 7.31
C ASP A 256 -9.91 6.34 8.27
N ALA A 257 -9.54 5.13 8.69
CA ALA A 257 -8.44 4.91 9.63
C ALA A 257 -7.04 5.25 9.07
N VAL A 258 -6.87 5.29 7.75
CA VAL A 258 -5.57 5.41 7.08
C VAL A 258 -5.53 6.39 5.92
N THR A 259 -6.68 6.89 5.46
CA THR A 259 -6.80 7.80 4.32
C THR A 259 -7.08 9.23 4.76
N ILE A 260 -6.34 10.17 4.17
CA ILE A 260 -6.42 11.61 4.43
C ILE A 260 -6.81 12.33 3.15
N GLU A 261 -7.81 13.22 3.26
CA GLU A 261 -8.28 14.07 2.17
C GLU A 261 -8.08 15.56 2.46
N ALA A 262 -8.12 16.36 1.41
CA ALA A 262 -8.14 17.81 1.50
C ALA A 262 -9.48 18.30 2.08
N ARG A 263 -9.44 18.91 3.26
CA ARG A 263 -10.61 19.49 3.95
C ARG A 263 -11.15 20.73 3.22
N ARG A 264 -10.27 21.43 2.49
CA ARG A 264 -10.51 22.64 1.71
C ARG A 264 -9.51 22.68 0.56
N ASP A 265 -9.73 23.55 -0.41
CA ASP A 265 -8.74 23.77 -1.48
C ASP A 265 -7.39 24.15 -0.87
N ILE A 266 -6.33 23.51 -1.37
CA ILE A 266 -4.94 23.71 -0.96
C ILE A 266 -4.23 24.40 -2.11
N ALA A 267 -3.68 25.59 -1.90
CA ALA A 267 -2.98 26.32 -2.93
C ALA A 267 -1.57 25.76 -3.15
N ALA A 268 -1.00 26.01 -4.33
CA ALA A 268 0.41 25.73 -4.55
C ALA A 268 1.26 26.57 -3.58
N GLY A 269 2.18 25.92 -2.87
CA GLY A 269 3.01 26.53 -1.85
C GLY A 269 2.49 26.37 -0.42
N ASP A 270 1.24 25.93 -0.22
CA ASP A 270 0.70 25.68 1.11
C ASP A 270 1.34 24.41 1.73
N GLU A 271 1.60 24.47 3.04
CA GLU A 271 1.94 23.29 3.82
C GLU A 271 0.68 22.47 4.08
N VAL A 272 0.72 21.17 3.76
CA VAL A 272 -0.36 20.25 4.11
C VAL A 272 -0.20 19.81 5.56
N THR A 273 -1.26 20.00 6.35
CA THR A 273 -1.27 19.70 7.78
C THR A 273 -2.52 18.91 8.17
N SER A 274 -2.41 18.10 9.22
CA SER A 274 -3.52 17.38 9.85
C SER A 274 -3.63 17.72 11.34
N ASP A 275 -4.79 17.44 11.94
CA ASP A 275 -4.94 17.56 13.39
C ASP A 275 -4.57 16.23 14.04
N TYR A 276 -3.46 16.15 14.78
CA TYR A 276 -3.03 14.88 15.37
C TYR A 276 -4.01 14.38 16.45
N GLY A 277 -4.79 15.29 17.07
CA GLY A 277 -5.85 14.91 18.00
C GLY A 277 -6.99 14.14 17.33
N THR A 278 -7.10 14.14 16.00
CA THR A 278 -8.11 13.37 15.26
C THR A 278 -7.64 11.99 14.81
N SER A 279 -6.40 11.61 15.14
CA SER A 279 -5.78 10.33 14.75
C SER A 279 -5.10 9.57 15.89
N THR A 280 -5.13 10.11 17.10
CA THR A 280 -4.45 9.52 18.26
C THR A 280 -5.46 9.20 19.35
N GLY A 281 -5.61 7.91 19.67
CA GLY A 281 -6.51 7.40 20.72
C GLY A 281 -5.80 6.88 21.97
N VAL A 282 -4.51 7.20 22.12
CA VAL A 282 -3.64 6.79 23.23
C VAL A 282 -3.17 8.00 24.04
N GLU A 283 -2.50 7.76 25.17
CA GLU A 283 -1.84 8.83 25.92
C GLU A 283 -0.85 9.59 25.02
N TYR A 284 -1.13 10.88 24.83
CA TYR A 284 -0.42 11.74 23.90
C TYR A 284 -0.48 13.18 24.39
N ASN A 285 0.64 13.89 24.28
CA ASN A 285 0.74 15.30 24.61
C ASN A 285 1.73 15.98 23.66
N LEU A 286 1.27 16.97 22.91
CA LEU A 286 2.09 17.82 22.05
C LEU A 286 1.90 19.27 22.46
N GLN A 287 3.00 19.91 22.88
CA GLN A 287 3.06 21.37 23.02
C GLN A 287 3.02 21.99 21.61
N CYS A 288 2.00 22.80 21.35
CA CYS A 288 1.66 23.25 20.01
C CYS A 288 1.85 24.75 19.83
N SER A 289 2.62 25.11 18.81
CA SER A 289 2.80 26.47 18.32
C SER A 289 2.61 26.55 16.80
N CYS A 290 1.62 25.83 16.27
CA CYS A 290 1.38 25.66 14.82
C CYS A 290 1.04 26.96 14.05
N GLY A 291 0.91 28.10 14.72
CA GLY A 291 0.63 29.40 14.09
C GLY A 291 -0.82 29.65 13.69
N SER A 292 -1.71 28.65 13.80
CA SER A 292 -3.15 28.84 13.58
C SER A 292 -3.74 29.83 14.59
N PRO A 293 -4.65 30.74 14.18
CA PRO A 293 -5.46 31.55 15.12
C PRO A 293 -6.32 30.70 16.07
N LEU A 294 -6.56 29.43 15.72
CA LEU A 294 -7.30 28.45 16.52
C LEU A 294 -6.37 27.50 17.28
N CYS A 295 -5.10 27.87 17.47
CA CYS A 295 -4.13 27.06 18.20
C CYS A 295 -4.63 26.74 19.62
N ARG A 296 -4.68 25.45 19.96
CA ARG A 296 -5.07 24.96 21.30
C ARG A 296 -3.96 25.09 22.34
N GLY A 297 -2.72 25.34 21.92
CA GLY A 297 -1.53 25.36 22.77
C GLY A 297 -1.06 23.97 23.21
N VAL A 298 -1.98 23.04 23.47
CA VAL A 298 -1.67 21.62 23.74
C VAL A 298 -2.65 20.74 22.97
N VAL A 299 -2.12 19.72 22.29
CA VAL A 299 -2.89 18.69 21.58
C VAL A 299 -2.75 17.38 22.34
N THR A 300 -3.87 16.68 22.55
CA THR A 300 -3.90 15.45 23.34
C THR A 300 -4.67 14.33 22.64
N GLY A 301 -4.46 13.09 23.10
CA GLY A 301 -5.26 11.94 22.66
C GLY A 301 -6.71 11.95 23.18
N ASP A 302 -7.08 12.94 23.97
CA ASP A 302 -8.43 13.15 24.51
C ASP A 302 -9.20 14.29 23.79
N ASP A 303 -8.59 14.89 22.75
CA ASP A 303 -9.17 16.03 22.04
C ASP A 303 -10.49 15.67 21.32
N TRP A 304 -10.75 14.38 21.09
CA TRP A 304 -12.04 13.88 20.62
C TRP A 304 -13.21 14.21 21.55
N LYS A 305 -12.97 14.57 22.82
CA LYS A 305 -13.99 14.98 23.79
C LYS A 305 -14.40 16.45 23.64
N LEU A 306 -13.64 17.25 22.89
CA LEU A 306 -13.85 18.70 22.79
C LEU A 306 -15.05 19.02 21.87
N PRO A 307 -16.14 19.66 22.38
CA PRO A 307 -17.35 19.88 21.58
C PRO A 307 -17.14 20.77 20.35
N ASP A 308 -16.22 21.73 20.43
CA ASP A 308 -15.90 22.63 19.32
C ASP A 308 -15.19 21.88 18.17
N LEU A 309 -14.31 20.94 18.49
CA LEU A 309 -13.68 20.07 17.48
C LEU A 309 -14.69 19.09 16.89
N GLN A 310 -15.55 18.48 17.71
CA GLN A 310 -16.63 17.61 17.22
C GLN A 310 -17.52 18.35 16.21
N ALA A 311 -17.94 19.58 16.54
CA ALA A 311 -18.73 20.40 15.63
C ALA A 311 -17.96 20.81 14.36
N ARG A 312 -16.65 21.06 14.46
CA ARG A 312 -15.81 21.51 13.33
C ARG A 312 -15.50 20.39 12.34
N TYR A 313 -15.22 19.20 12.84
CA TYR A 313 -14.77 18.07 12.02
C TYR A 313 -15.90 17.09 11.67
N GLY A 314 -17.04 17.12 12.39
CA GLY A 314 -18.15 16.21 12.14
C GLY A 314 -17.67 14.76 12.19
N ASP A 315 -17.84 14.04 11.09
CA ASP A 315 -17.45 12.63 10.97
C ASP A 315 -16.00 12.42 10.49
N HIS A 316 -15.19 13.47 10.37
CA HIS A 316 -13.81 13.39 9.87
C HIS A 316 -12.76 13.13 10.96
N TRP A 317 -12.91 11.99 11.61
CA TRP A 317 -11.97 11.44 12.59
C TRP A 317 -11.68 9.99 12.22
N ILE A 318 -10.57 9.43 12.75
CA ILE A 318 -10.39 7.98 12.64
C ILE A 318 -11.59 7.23 13.29
N PRO A 319 -11.98 6.06 12.75
CA PRO A 319 -13.21 5.36 13.17
C PRO A 319 -13.33 5.12 14.68
N THR A 320 -12.22 4.80 15.34
CA THR A 320 -12.17 4.54 16.78
C THR A 320 -12.59 5.74 17.62
N LEU A 321 -12.19 6.96 17.22
CA LEU A 321 -12.57 8.18 17.94
C LEU A 321 -14.05 8.53 17.71
N LEU A 322 -14.58 8.31 16.50
CA LEU A 322 -16.02 8.47 16.25
C LEU A 322 -16.87 7.53 17.10
N ARG A 323 -16.45 6.26 17.25
CA ARG A 323 -17.13 5.31 18.13
C ARG A 323 -17.17 5.82 19.57
N LYS A 324 -16.04 6.31 20.08
CA LYS A 324 -15.95 6.91 21.43
C LYS A 324 -16.84 8.13 21.60
N GLN A 325 -16.90 9.04 20.61
CA GLN A 325 -17.77 10.22 20.65
C GLN A 325 -19.26 9.86 20.70
N ARG A 326 -19.65 8.78 20.01
CA ARG A 326 -21.05 8.32 19.93
C ARG A 326 -21.49 7.46 21.11
N GLY A 327 -20.63 7.31 22.14
CA GLY A 327 -20.93 6.51 23.32
C GLY A 327 -20.87 5.00 23.06
N GLY A 328 -19.98 4.58 22.17
CA GLY A 328 -19.65 3.17 21.94
C GLY A 328 -19.19 2.46 23.20
#